data_AF-A0A645FNF5-F1
#
_entry.id   AF-A0A645FNF5-F1
#
_cell.length_a   1.000
_cell.length_b   1.000
_cell.length_c   1.000
_cell.angle_alpha   90.00
_cell.angle_beta   90.00
_cell.angle_gamma   90.00
#
_symmetry.space_group_name_H-M   'P 1'
#
loop_
_entity.id
_entity.type
_entity.pdbx_description
1 polymer ?
#
loop_
_entity_poly.entity_id
_entity_poly.type
_entity_poly.pdbx_seq_one_letter_code
_entity_poly.pdbx_strand_id
1 'polypeptide(L)'
;MSRLTARLGLTKYNLPAPLLDEVIPAKMVKIKITQHIGSPSEVCVLVNERVQIGQVIAKAGEGKLGVNTHASIDGIVIAIDDKYITIQSN
;
A
#
# COMPACT_ATOMS: atom_id res chain seq x y z
N MET A 1 4.78 -18.27 30.43
CA MET A 1 4.69 -17.89 29.01
C MET A 1 5.43 -18.82 28.05
N SER A 2 6.61 -19.35 28.40
CA SER A 2 7.42 -20.23 27.51
C SER A 2 6.67 -21.43 26.89
N ARG A 3 5.82 -22.13 27.65
CA ARG A 3 5.02 -23.27 27.12
C ARG A 3 3.99 -22.85 26.07
N LEU A 4 3.32 -21.71 26.24
CA LEU A 4 2.32 -21.22 25.28
C LEU A 4 3.01 -20.77 23.98
N THR A 5 4.12 -20.03 24.11
CA THR A 5 4.95 -19.58 22.98
C THR A 5 5.47 -20.75 22.15
N ALA A 6 5.93 -21.82 22.81
CA ALA A 6 6.34 -23.05 22.12
C ALA A 6 5.17 -23.75 21.42
N ARG A 7 4.01 -23.87 22.08
CA ARG A 7 2.82 -24.50 21.51
C ARG A 7 2.26 -23.77 20.30
N LEU A 8 2.39 -22.44 20.24
CA LEU A 8 2.00 -21.62 19.09
C LEU A 8 3.09 -21.54 18.00
N GLY A 9 4.24 -22.19 18.19
CA GLY A 9 5.35 -22.13 17.23
C GLY A 9 6.05 -20.77 17.15
N LEU A 10 5.87 -19.93 18.18
CA LEU A 10 6.33 -18.54 18.19
C LEU A 10 7.76 -18.37 18.70
N THR A 11 8.40 -19.42 19.20
CA THR A 11 9.74 -19.34 19.82
C THR A 11 10.77 -18.68 18.91
N LYS A 12 10.75 -18.98 17.60
CA LYS A 12 11.67 -18.39 16.60
C LYS A 12 11.43 -16.90 16.30
N TYR A 13 10.26 -16.39 16.66
CA TYR A 13 9.85 -14.99 16.45
C TYR A 13 9.96 -14.15 17.74
N ASN A 14 10.16 -14.79 18.90
CA ASN A 14 10.31 -14.11 20.18
C ASN A 14 11.75 -13.56 20.36
N LEU A 15 12.11 -12.65 19.47
CA LEU A 15 13.38 -11.93 19.43
C LEU A 15 13.13 -10.45 19.79
N PRO A 16 14.16 -9.69 20.21
CA PRO A 16 14.04 -8.24 20.33
C PRO A 16 13.56 -7.64 19.00
N ALA A 17 12.40 -6.99 19.02
CA ALA A 17 11.79 -6.34 17.86
C ALA A 17 11.64 -4.84 18.14
N PRO A 18 12.76 -4.07 18.18
CA PRO A 18 12.69 -2.63 18.40
C PRO A 18 11.90 -1.97 17.28
N LEU A 19 11.10 -0.97 17.65
CA LEU A 19 10.42 -0.12 16.66
C LEU A 19 11.48 0.76 15.97
N LEU A 20 11.52 0.68 14.65
CA LEU A 20 12.30 1.58 13.81
C LEU A 20 11.32 2.58 13.18
N ASP A 21 11.30 3.80 13.69
CA ASP A 21 10.41 4.88 13.24
C ASP A 21 11.09 5.75 12.17
N GLU A 22 11.65 5.09 11.15
CA GLU A 22 12.32 5.72 10.02
C GLU A 22 11.57 5.42 8.74
N VAL A 23 11.42 6.44 7.88
CA VAL A 23 10.84 6.25 6.55
C VAL A 23 11.88 5.58 5.65
N ILE A 24 11.56 4.38 5.18
CA ILE A 24 12.40 3.66 4.22
C ILE A 24 12.13 4.24 2.82
N PRO A 25 13.14 4.83 2.14
CA PRO A 25 12.94 5.38 0.81
C PRO A 25 12.71 4.26 -0.22
N ALA A 26 11.59 4.31 -0.93
CA ALA A 26 11.27 3.38 -2.01
C ALA A 26 11.43 4.08 -3.36
N LYS A 27 12.26 3.51 -4.25
CA LYS A 27 12.42 4.00 -5.62
C LYS A 27 11.20 3.74 -6.50
N MET A 28 10.41 2.73 -6.16
CA MET A 28 9.22 2.33 -6.89
C MET A 28 8.26 1.60 -5.96
N VAL A 29 6.97 1.88 -6.08
CA VAL A 29 5.90 1.21 -5.33
C VAL A 29 4.83 0.68 -6.29
N LYS A 30 4.19 -0.43 -5.89
CA LYS A 30 2.99 -0.96 -6.54
C LYS A 30 1.85 -0.93 -5.54
N ILE A 31 0.84 -0.11 -5.81
CA ILE A 31 -0.28 0.12 -4.90
C ILE A 31 -1.48 -0.64 -5.44
N LYS A 32 -2.00 -1.60 -4.67
CA LYS A 32 -3.18 -2.38 -5.05
C LYS A 32 -4.44 -1.52 -4.93
N ILE A 33 -5.30 -1.55 -5.94
CA ILE A 33 -6.62 -0.88 -5.88
C ILE A 33 -7.66 -1.69 -5.07
N THR A 34 -7.25 -2.83 -4.51
CA THR A 34 -8.07 -3.75 -3.70
C THR A 34 -7.48 -4.01 -2.30
N GLN A 35 -6.74 -3.07 -1.70
CA GLN A 35 -6.19 -3.26 -0.35
C GLN A 35 -7.26 -3.27 0.76
N HIS A 36 -8.43 -2.72 0.48
CA HIS A 36 -9.51 -2.57 1.44
C HIS A 36 -10.62 -3.60 1.23
N ILE A 37 -11.48 -3.76 2.23
CA ILE A 37 -12.69 -4.57 2.14
C ILE A 37 -13.72 -3.80 1.31
N GLY A 38 -14.22 -4.40 0.23
CA GLY A 38 -15.18 -3.76 -0.66
C GLY A 38 -14.89 -4.03 -2.14
N SER A 39 -15.53 -3.23 -3.00
CA SER A 39 -15.26 -3.22 -4.43
C SER A 39 -13.91 -2.55 -4.73
N PRO A 40 -13.20 -2.93 -5.80
CA PRO A 40 -11.98 -2.25 -6.22
C PRO A 40 -12.19 -0.74 -6.39
N SER A 41 -11.20 0.07 -5.99
CA SER A 41 -11.19 1.51 -6.30
C SER A 41 -11.06 1.73 -7.80
N GLU A 42 -11.74 2.75 -8.33
CA GLU A 42 -11.68 3.18 -9.72
C GLU A 42 -10.52 4.17 -9.88
N VAL A 43 -9.54 3.84 -10.73
CA VAL A 43 -8.33 4.64 -10.95
C VAL A 43 -8.71 6.02 -11.50
N CYS A 44 -8.13 7.08 -10.94
CA CYS A 44 -8.44 8.46 -11.31
C CYS A 44 -7.21 9.29 -11.72
N VAL A 45 -6.09 8.62 -12.04
CA VAL A 45 -4.85 9.22 -12.55
C VAL A 45 -4.43 8.50 -13.85
N LEU A 46 -3.50 9.09 -14.59
CA LEU A 46 -2.99 8.56 -15.86
C LEU A 46 -1.52 8.15 -15.78
N VAL A 47 -1.09 7.28 -16.69
CA VAL A 47 0.35 7.03 -16.90
C VAL A 47 1.04 8.32 -17.34
N ASN A 48 2.25 8.54 -16.82
CA ASN A 48 3.05 9.78 -16.89
C ASN A 48 2.52 10.96 -16.05
N GLU A 49 1.47 10.77 -15.25
CA GLU A 49 1.02 11.79 -14.32
C GLU A 49 1.93 11.87 -13.09
N ARG A 50 2.23 13.10 -12.64
CA ARG A 50 2.97 13.34 -11.41
C ARG A 50 2.01 13.34 -10.23
N VAL A 51 2.35 12.60 -9.18
CA VAL A 51 1.54 12.47 -7.97
C VAL A 51 2.34 12.86 -6.73
N GLN A 52 1.63 13.36 -5.72
CA GLN A 52 2.19 13.63 -4.39
C GLN A 52 1.78 12.57 -3.38
N ILE A 53 2.60 12.35 -2.36
CA ILE A 53 2.25 11.50 -1.23
C ILE A 53 0.91 11.94 -0.61
N GLY A 54 0.02 10.99 -0.36
CA GLY A 54 -1.33 11.25 0.13
C GLY A 54 -2.33 11.72 -0.93
N GLN A 55 -1.93 11.93 -2.19
CA GLN A 55 -2.87 12.21 -3.28
C GLN A 55 -3.76 11.01 -3.56
N VAL A 56 -5.07 11.23 -3.75
CA VAL A 56 -6.01 10.20 -4.20
C VAL A 56 -5.66 9.79 -5.65
N ILE A 57 -5.33 8.52 -5.84
CA ILE A 57 -4.97 7.93 -7.14
C ILE A 57 -6.02 6.93 -7.65
N ALA A 58 -6.89 6.44 -6.77
CA ALA A 58 -8.11 5.72 -7.14
C ALA A 58 -9.22 6.03 -6.13
N LYS A 59 -10.44 6.21 -6.61
CA LYS A 59 -11.62 6.55 -5.78
C LYS A 59 -12.47 5.32 -5.51
N ALA A 60 -13.17 5.30 -4.38
CA ALA A 60 -14.27 4.35 -4.21
C ALA A 60 -15.31 4.58 -5.32
N GLY A 61 -15.76 3.52 -5.98
CA GLY A 61 -16.82 3.63 -6.98
C GLY A 61 -18.13 4.11 -6.35
N GLU A 62 -18.88 4.93 -7.08
CA GLU A 62 -20.12 5.51 -6.58
C GLU A 62 -21.14 4.43 -6.17
N GLY A 63 -21.73 4.58 -4.98
CA GLY A 63 -22.70 3.61 -4.44
C GLY A 63 -22.11 2.25 -4.05
N LYS A 64 -20.80 2.04 -4.17
CA LYS A 64 -20.12 0.80 -3.78
C LYS A 64 -19.48 0.96 -2.40
N LEU A 65 -19.47 -0.12 -1.62
CA LEU A 65 -18.65 -0.19 -0.42
C LEU A 65 -17.17 -0.21 -0.84
N GLY A 66 -16.40 0.77 -0.43
CA GLY A 66 -14.97 0.86 -0.69
C GLY A 66 -14.34 2.11 -0.09
N VAL A 67 -13.04 2.30 -0.29
CA VAL A 67 -12.32 3.52 0.12
C VAL A 67 -11.40 4.02 -0.98
N ASN A 68 -10.98 5.27 -0.86
CA ASN A 68 -9.98 5.86 -1.75
C ASN A 68 -8.61 5.23 -1.49
N THR A 69 -7.86 5.04 -2.57
CA THR A 69 -6.46 4.64 -2.56
C THR A 69 -5.59 5.86 -2.82
N HIS A 70 -4.52 6.02 -2.04
CA HIS A 70 -3.64 7.19 -2.08
C HIS A 70 -2.22 6.80 -2.49
N ALA A 71 -1.49 7.72 -3.11
CA ALA A 71 -0.07 7.54 -3.39
C ALA A 71 0.74 7.47 -2.09
N SER A 72 1.61 6.47 -1.97
CA SER A 72 2.48 6.29 -0.80
C SER A 72 3.82 7.02 -0.91
N ILE A 73 4.15 7.53 -2.10
CA ILE A 73 5.36 8.32 -2.37
C ILE A 73 5.03 9.43 -3.37
N ASP A 74 5.82 10.48 -3.36
CA ASP A 74 5.89 11.42 -4.48
C ASP A 74 6.53 10.72 -5.70
N GLY A 75 6.04 11.01 -6.90
CA GLY A 75 6.60 10.36 -8.08
C GLY A 75 5.82 10.56 -9.37
N ILE A 76 6.09 9.68 -10.34
CA ILE A 76 5.39 9.60 -11.62
C ILE A 76 4.74 8.23 -11.73
N VAL A 77 3.49 8.20 -12.18
CA VAL A 77 2.78 6.95 -12.48
C VAL A 77 3.40 6.35 -13.75
N ILE A 78 4.07 5.21 -13.63
CA ILE A 78 4.77 4.55 -14.75
C ILE A 78 3.96 3.41 -15.37
N ALA A 79 2.97 2.87 -14.65
CA ALA A 79 2.07 1.84 -15.17
C ALA A 79 0.76 1.79 -14.37
N ILE A 80 -0.32 1.46 -15.06
CA ILE A 80 -1.63 1.16 -14.47
C ILE A 80 -2.09 -0.16 -15.09
N ASP A 81 -2.48 -1.11 -14.24
CA ASP A 81 -3.11 -2.38 -14.64
C ASP A 81 -4.40 -2.62 -13.82
N ASP A 82 -5.10 -3.72 -14.08
CA ASP A 82 -6.39 -4.05 -13.43
C ASP A 82 -6.29 -4.24 -11.90
N LYS A 83 -5.08 -4.30 -11.34
CA LYS A 83 -4.82 -4.58 -9.93
C LYS A 83 -3.96 -3.50 -9.25
N TYR A 84 -3.10 -2.81 -10.00
CA TYR A 84 -2.04 -1.98 -9.45
C TYR A 84 -1.89 -0.65 -10.17
N ILE A 85 -1.53 0.37 -9.39
CA ILE A 85 -0.88 1.60 -9.88
C ILE A 85 0.58 1.53 -9.48
N THR A 86 1.50 1.67 -10.43
CA THR A 86 2.94 1.68 -10.19
C THR A 86 3.46 3.10 -10.24
N ILE A 87 4.08 3.57 -9.15
CA ILE A 87 4.68 4.91 -9.04
C ILE A 87 6.18 4.75 -8.90
N GLN A 88 6.94 5.51 -9.68
CA GLN A 88 8.39 5.64 -9.56
C GLN A 88 8.73 6.97 -8.89
N SER A 89 9.62 6.97 -7.90
CA SER A 89 10.07 8.20 -7.25
C SER A 89 10.79 9.09 -8.26
N ASN A 90 10.61 10.41 -8.15
CA ASN A 90 11.43 11.38 -8.88
C ASN A 90 12.87 11.42 -8.35
#